data_AF-A0A955K4Z7-F1
#
_entry.id   AF-A0A955K4Z7-F1
#
_cell.length_a   1.000
_cell.length_b   1.000
_cell.length_c   1.000
_cell.angle_alpha   90.00
_cell.angle_beta   90.00
_cell.angle_gamma   90.00
#
_symmetry.space_group_name_H-M   'P 1'
#
loop_
_entity.id
_entity.type
_entity.pdbx_description
1 polymer ?
#
loop_
_entity_poly.entity_id
_entity_poly.type
_entity_poly.pdbx_seq_one_letter_code
_entity_poly.pdbx_strand_id
1 'polypeptide(L)'
;MIDAVILHDIRSSHNVGSIIRTCDGFGVKKVYIGGITPYPRIIDDTRLPHIVEKLTKDIAKSALGAEITTEIYHYDSIYELINVLKKLNFRIL
;
A
#
# COMPACT_ATOMS: atom_id res chain seq x y z
N MET A 1 -17.84 -3.36 -7.61
CA MET A 1 -16.70 -2.43 -7.75
C MET A 1 -15.62 -2.91 -6.79
N ILE A 2 -14.34 -2.79 -7.13
CA ILE A 2 -13.25 -3.15 -6.21
C ILE A 2 -12.91 -1.90 -5.42
N ASP A 3 -13.12 -1.94 -4.11
CA ASP A 3 -12.94 -0.76 -3.25
C ASP A 3 -11.51 -0.66 -2.68
N ALA A 4 -10.80 -1.78 -2.60
CA ALA A 4 -9.45 -1.85 -2.04
C ALA A 4 -8.63 -3.03 -2.60
N VAL A 5 -7.30 -2.92 -2.51
CA VAL A 5 -6.34 -3.97 -2.85
C VAL A 5 -5.38 -4.21 -1.68
N ILE A 6 -4.99 -5.47 -1.44
CA ILE A 6 -4.00 -5.85 -0.40
C ILE A 6 -2.69 -6.25 -1.10
N LEU A 7 -1.58 -5.64 -0.69
CA LEU A 7 -0.22 -6.00 -1.11
C LEU A 7 0.49 -6.62 0.10
N HIS A 8 0.80 -7.92 0.01
CA HIS A 8 1.48 -8.65 1.06
C HIS A 8 2.73 -9.35 0.51
N ASP A 9 3.83 -9.24 1.25
CA ASP A 9 5.15 -9.81 0.95
C ASP A 9 5.71 -9.55 -0.47
N ILE A 10 5.36 -8.42 -1.09
CA ILE A 10 5.95 -7.99 -2.36
C ILE A 10 7.28 -7.30 -2.08
N ARG A 11 8.41 -7.87 -2.47
CA ARG A 11 9.74 -7.27 -2.15
C ARG A 11 10.16 -6.10 -3.05
N SER A 12 9.55 -5.97 -4.24
CA SER A 12 9.97 -5.00 -5.26
C SER A 12 9.20 -3.67 -5.12
N SER A 13 9.91 -2.59 -4.76
CA SER A 13 9.34 -1.23 -4.75
C SER A 13 8.76 -0.80 -6.11
N HIS A 14 9.35 -1.27 -7.22
CA HIS A 14 8.87 -0.98 -8.56
C HIS A 14 7.55 -1.70 -8.87
N ASN A 15 7.39 -2.94 -8.40
CA ASN A 15 6.13 -3.66 -8.56
C ASN A 15 5.05 -3.03 -7.69
N VAL A 16 5.38 -2.64 -6.45
CA VAL A 16 4.46 -1.90 -5.58
C VAL A 16 3.98 -0.63 -6.26
N GLY A 17 4.88 0.21 -6.78
CA GLY A 17 4.47 1.45 -7.45
C GLY A 17 3.67 1.22 -8.73
N SER A 18 4.00 0.21 -9.53
CA SER A 18 3.21 -0.17 -10.73
C SER A 18 1.79 -0.62 -10.37
N ILE A 19 1.62 -1.35 -9.26
CA ILE A 19 0.31 -1.76 -8.75
C ILE A 19 -0.48 -0.55 -8.23
N ILE A 20 0.15 0.35 -7.48
CA ILE A 20 -0.50 1.59 -7.01
C ILE A 20 -0.96 2.44 -8.20
N ARG A 21 -0.14 2.59 -9.23
CA ARG A 21 -0.53 3.29 -10.47
C ARG A 21 -1.71 2.63 -11.19
N THR A 22 -1.77 1.31 -11.16
CA THR A 22 -2.90 0.56 -11.70
C THR A 22 -4.16 0.82 -10.87
N CYS A 23 -4.06 0.81 -9.53
CA CYS A 23 -5.17 1.11 -8.63
C CYS A 23 -5.78 2.49 -8.92
N ASP A 24 -4.93 3.52 -9.02
CA ASP A 24 -5.34 4.90 -9.34
C ASP A 24 -6.08 4.96 -10.70
N GLY A 25 -5.52 4.32 -11.74
CA GLY A 25 -6.15 4.28 -13.08
C GLY A 25 -7.50 3.54 -13.13
N PHE A 26 -7.72 2.55 -12.25
CA PHE A 26 -8.99 1.81 -12.15
C PHE A 26 -9.95 2.37 -11.08
N GLY A 27 -9.58 3.46 -10.39
CA GLY A 27 -10.42 4.09 -9.37
C GLY A 27 -10.49 3.34 -8.04
N VAL A 28 -9.53 2.44 -7.77
CA VAL A 28 -9.38 1.79 -6.47
C VAL A 28 -8.80 2.81 -5.49
N LYS A 29 -9.54 3.14 -4.43
CA LYS A 29 -9.19 4.24 -3.52
C LYS A 29 -8.17 3.84 -2.44
N LYS A 30 -8.19 2.58 -2.03
CA LYS A 30 -7.47 2.11 -0.84
C LYS A 30 -6.51 0.98 -1.17
N VAL A 31 -5.27 1.12 -0.70
CA VAL A 31 -4.25 0.08 -0.77
C VAL A 31 -3.79 -0.24 0.64
N TYR A 32 -3.97 -1.50 1.03
CA TYR A 32 -3.49 -2.03 2.29
C TYR A 32 -2.18 -2.79 2.08
N ILE A 33 -1.16 -2.48 2.87
CA ILE A 33 0.16 -3.05 2.75
C ILE A 33 0.52 -3.76 4.04
N GLY A 34 1.11 -4.94 3.95
CA GLY A 34 1.64 -5.63 5.12
C GLY A 34 2.78 -6.59 4.81
N GLY A 35 3.33 -7.16 5.89
CA GLY A 35 4.51 -8.03 5.81
C GLY A 35 5.76 -7.26 5.38
N ILE A 36 6.62 -7.88 4.57
CA ILE A 36 7.90 -7.28 4.14
C ILE A 36 7.78 -6.26 2.99
N THR A 37 6.55 -5.93 2.59
CA THR A 37 6.28 -5.10 1.40
C THR A 37 6.77 -3.66 1.62
N PRO A 38 7.57 -3.07 0.72
CA PRO A 38 7.94 -1.66 0.82
C PRO A 38 6.70 -0.79 0.56
N TYR A 39 6.55 0.27 1.33
CA TYR A 39 5.47 1.24 1.19
C TYR A 39 6.02 2.66 1.24
N PRO A 40 5.37 3.63 0.56
CA PRO A 40 5.79 5.03 0.61
C PRO A 40 5.57 5.60 2.02
N ARG A 41 5.90 6.87 2.22
CA ARG A 41 5.60 7.59 3.45
C ARG A 41 4.09 7.52 3.74
N ILE A 42 3.76 7.18 4.98
CA ILE A 42 2.39 7.26 5.52
C ILE A 42 2.35 8.23 6.70
N ILE A 43 1.15 8.52 7.19
CA ILE A 43 0.94 9.28 8.43
C ILE A 43 1.42 8.42 9.61
N ASP A 44 2.06 9.06 10.59
CA ASP A 44 2.60 8.42 11.80
C ASP A 44 3.58 7.26 11.52
N ASP A 45 4.36 7.39 10.44
CA ASP A 45 5.37 6.41 10.05
C ASP A 45 6.47 6.28 11.12
N THR A 46 6.60 5.09 11.70
CA THR A 46 7.56 4.77 12.76
C THR A 46 8.93 4.36 12.23
N ARG A 47 9.07 4.16 10.91
CA ARG A 47 10.35 3.78 10.28
C ARG A 47 11.33 4.96 10.31
N LEU A 48 12.63 4.64 10.25
CA LEU A 48 13.68 5.66 10.21
C LEU A 48 13.52 6.60 8.98
N PRO A 49 13.74 7.92 9.13
CA PRO A 49 13.47 8.89 8.06
C PRO A 49 14.16 8.57 6.72
N HIS A 50 15.42 8.14 6.74
CA HIS A 50 16.16 7.79 5.53
C HIS A 50 15.62 6.54 4.83
N ILE A 51 15.02 5.60 5.57
CA ILE A 51 14.33 4.43 4.99
C ILE A 51 13.04 4.87 4.32
N VAL A 52 12.23 5.69 5.00
CA VAL A 52 10.98 6.24 4.47
C VAL A 52 11.24 7.01 3.18
N GLU A 53 12.22 7.91 3.16
CA GLU A 53 12.57 8.70 1.98
C GLU A 53 13.06 7.83 0.82
N LYS A 54 13.91 6.84 1.10
CA LYS A 54 14.41 5.92 0.08
C LYS A 54 13.26 5.15 -0.57
N LEU A 55 12.41 4.50 0.23
CA LEU A 55 11.31 3.70 -0.28
C LEU A 55 10.28 4.55 -1.03
N THR A 56 9.95 5.74 -0.51
CA THR A 56 9.04 6.68 -1.19
C THR A 56 9.59 7.07 -2.56
N LYS A 57 10.87 7.44 -2.66
CA LYS A 57 11.52 7.77 -3.94
C LYS A 57 11.54 6.59 -4.90
N ASP A 58 11.82 5.38 -4.41
CA ASP A 58 11.89 4.19 -5.25
C ASP A 58 10.51 3.78 -5.79
N ILE A 59 9.45 3.89 -4.98
CA ILE A 59 8.07 3.62 -5.38
C ILE A 59 7.57 4.67 -6.38
N ALA A 60 7.83 5.95 -6.12
CA ALA A 60 7.42 7.08 -6.97
C ALA A 60 7.90 6.95 -8.43
N LYS A 61 9.08 6.34 -8.66
CA LYS A 61 9.61 6.08 -10.02
C LYS A 61 8.65 5.29 -10.92
N SER A 62 7.80 4.45 -10.34
CA SER A 62 6.85 3.60 -11.07
C SER A 62 5.39 3.97 -10.81
N ALA A 63 5.09 4.53 -9.63
CA ALA A 63 3.76 5.01 -9.27
C ALA A 63 3.36 6.30 -10.01
N LEU A 64 4.34 7.14 -10.37
CA LEU A 64 4.13 8.40 -11.12
C LEU A 64 3.12 9.36 -10.48
N GLY A 65 3.14 9.49 -9.15
CA GLY A 65 2.25 10.39 -8.41
C GLY A 65 1.01 9.70 -7.84
N ALA A 66 0.70 8.47 -8.28
CA ALA A 66 -0.41 7.68 -7.73
C ALA A 66 -0.25 7.38 -6.24
N GLU A 67 0.99 7.35 -5.73
CA GLU A 67 1.31 7.18 -4.31
C GLU A 67 0.87 8.36 -3.43
N ILE A 68 0.53 9.50 -4.04
CA ILE A 68 0.05 10.71 -3.37
C ILE A 68 -1.48 10.77 -3.37
N THR A 69 -2.13 10.25 -4.42
CA THR A 69 -3.59 10.28 -4.60
C THR A 69 -4.30 9.08 -3.98
N THR A 70 -3.61 7.94 -3.86
CA THR A 70 -4.17 6.69 -3.31
C THR A 70 -4.05 6.68 -1.79
N GLU A 71 -5.11 6.27 -1.07
CA GLU A 71 -5.04 6.08 0.37
C GLU A 71 -4.27 4.80 0.69
N ILE A 72 -3.12 4.93 1.35
CA ILE A 72 -2.24 3.80 1.68
C ILE A 72 -2.21 3.58 3.19
N TYR A 73 -2.45 2.34 3.61
CA TYR A 73 -2.45 1.92 5.00
C TYR A 73 -1.46 0.77 5.20
N HIS A 74 -0.64 0.84 6.25
CA HIS A 74 0.28 -0.24 6.62
C HIS A 74 -0.22 -1.00 7.84
N TYR A 75 -0.06 -2.33 7.82
CA TYR A 75 -0.36 -3.23 8.93
C TYR A 75 0.81 -4.20 9.14
N ASP A 76 1.30 -4.31 10.37
CA ASP A 76 2.38 -5.23 10.72
C ASP A 76 1.93 -6.70 10.62
N SER A 77 0.66 -6.98 10.90
CA SER A 77 0.06 -8.31 10.86
C SER A 77 -1.03 -8.41 9.81
N ILE A 78 -0.86 -9.34 8.87
CA ILE A 78 -1.89 -9.65 7.87
C ILE A 78 -3.17 -10.18 8.52
N TYR A 79 -3.06 -10.90 9.64
CA TYR A 79 -4.20 -11.40 10.39
C TYR A 79 -5.03 -10.28 11.01
N GLU A 80 -4.36 -9.24 11.52
CA GLU A 80 -5.04 -8.06 12.05
C GLU A 80 -5.80 -7.34 10.94
N LEU A 81 -5.16 -7.09 9.80
CA LEU A 81 -5.80 -6.48 8.63
C LEU A 81 -7.03 -7.28 8.20
N ILE A 82 -6.90 -8.59 8.02
CA ILE A 82 -8.01 -9.46 7.60
C ILE A 82 -9.17 -9.37 8.60
N ASN A 83 -8.88 -9.37 9.91
CA ASN A 83 -9.91 -9.26 10.94
C ASN A 83 -10.62 -7.90 10.91
N VAL A 84 -9.88 -6.81 10.70
CA VAL A 84 -10.45 -5.47 10.53
C VAL A 84 -11.34 -5.42 9.29
N LEU A 85 -10.86 -5.90 8.14
CA LEU A 85 -11.62 -5.90 6.90
C LEU A 85 -12.90 -6.75 6.99
N LYS A 86 -12.85 -7.91 7.65
CA LYS A 86 -14.03 -8.74 7.92
C LYS A 86 -15.05 -8.00 8.78
N LYS A 87 -14.62 -7.28 9.83
CA LYS A 87 -15.51 -6.46 10.67
C LYS A 87 -16.14 -5.30 9.89
N LEU A 88 -15.44 -4.80 8.88
CA LEU A 88 -15.94 -3.79 7.93
C LEU A 88 -16.78 -4.40 6.79
N ASN A 89 -17.17 -5.67 6.88
CA ASN A 89 -17.96 -6.40 5.88
C ASN A 89 -17.34 -6.46 4.47
N PHE A 90 -16.01 -6.39 4.36
CA PHE A 90 -15.36 -6.67 3.09
C PHE A 90 -15.46 -8.16 2.73
N ARG A 91 -15.76 -8.44 1.46
CA ARG A 91 -15.54 -9.76 0.86
C ARG A 91 -14.10 -9.84 0.36
N ILE A 92 -13.28 -10.65 1.01
CA ILE A 92 -11.89 -10.91 0.64
C ILE A 92 -11.86 -12.10 -0.34
N LEU A 93 -11.12 -11.96 -1.43
CA LEU A 93 -11.00 -12.93 -2.52
C LEU A 93 -9.59 -13.52 -2.59
#